data_AF-A0A1Q9RV27-F1
#
_entry.id   AF-A0A1Q9RV27-F1
#
_cell.length_a   1.000
_cell.length_b   1.000
_cell.length_c   1.000
_cell.angle_alpha   90.00
_cell.angle_beta   90.00
_cell.angle_gamma   90.00
#
_symmetry.space_group_name_H-M   'P 1'
#
loop_
_entity.id
_entity.type
_entity.pdbx_description
1 polymer ?
#
loop_
_entity_poly.entity_id
_entity_poly.type
_entity_poly.pdbx_seq_one_letter_code
_entity_poly.pdbx_strand_id
1 'polypeptide(L)'
;MLISLPPIHSGPQLWLSLGAAVMGLGMGLAAPSSANAGMHLVPEHAAAVSGLRVLFRQAGAIVAVSVVTAVTSVAPDPATANAAAFLGLAVTMAVAVALAVRIPNQRGRW
;
A
#
# COMPACT_ATOMS: atom_id res chain seq x y z
N MET A 1 0.46 -3.81 10.99
CA MET A 1 0.89 -3.79 12.41
C MET A 1 -0.26 -3.67 13.39
N LEU A 2 -1.23 -2.76 13.19
CA LEU A 2 -2.38 -2.69 14.10
C LEU A 2 -3.32 -3.91 13.97
N ILE A 3 -3.71 -4.31 12.76
CA ILE A 3 -4.62 -5.46 12.54
C ILE A 3 -4.00 -6.85 12.82
N SER A 4 -2.70 -6.91 13.08
CA SER A 4 -1.98 -8.15 13.40
C SER A 4 -1.85 -8.38 14.90
N LEU A 5 -2.31 -7.45 15.74
CA LEU A 5 -2.28 -7.57 17.20
C LEU A 5 -3.59 -8.17 17.72
N PRO A 6 -3.55 -9.05 18.72
CA PRO A 6 -4.75 -9.57 19.35
C PRO A 6 -5.55 -8.44 20.02
N PRO A 7 -6.89 -8.44 19.94
CA PRO A 7 -7.71 -7.37 20.48
C PRO A 7 -7.61 -7.28 22.00
N ILE A 8 -7.04 -6.18 22.50
CA ILE A 8 -7.01 -5.87 23.94
C ILE A 8 -8.35 -5.24 24.34
N HIS A 9 -9.17 -6.00 25.08
CA HIS A 9 -10.40 -5.62 25.79
C HIS A 9 -11.58 -5.02 24.99
N SER A 10 -11.41 -4.72 23.70
CA SER A 10 -12.46 -4.20 22.79
C SER A 10 -12.76 -5.22 21.69
N GLY A 11 -14.02 -5.39 21.29
CA GLY A 11 -14.40 -6.37 20.26
C GLY A 11 -13.62 -6.21 18.94
N PRO A 12 -13.44 -7.30 18.16
CA PRO A 12 -12.67 -7.31 16.90
C PRO A 12 -13.02 -6.17 15.93
N GLN A 13 -14.26 -5.71 15.96
CA GLN A 13 -14.79 -4.63 15.14
C GLN A 13 -14.03 -3.32 15.33
N LEU A 14 -13.65 -2.95 16.56
CA LEU A 14 -12.93 -1.70 16.82
C LEU A 14 -11.52 -1.74 16.20
N TRP A 15 -10.82 -2.87 16.38
CA TRP A 15 -9.49 -3.08 15.83
C TRP A 15 -9.47 -3.06 14.30
N LEU A 16 -10.45 -3.72 13.68
CA LEU A 16 -10.61 -3.69 12.22
C LEU A 16 -10.96 -2.28 11.73
N SER A 17 -11.81 -1.55 12.45
CA SER A 17 -12.21 -0.18 12.10
C SER A 17 -11.03 0.79 12.19
N LEU A 18 -10.21 0.70 13.24
CA LEU A 18 -8.98 1.48 13.38
C LEU A 18 -7.97 1.14 12.28
N GLY A 19 -7.80 -0.15 11.98
CA GLY A 19 -6.95 -0.60 10.88
C GLY A 19 -7.41 -0.04 9.53
N ALA A 20 -8.71 -0.11 9.24
CA ALA A 20 -9.30 0.43 8.03
C ALA A 20 -9.15 1.95 7.94
N ALA A 21 -9.33 2.67 9.06
CA ALA A 21 -9.12 4.11 9.12
C ALA A 21 -7.67 4.50 8.79
N VAL A 22 -6.68 3.81 9.38
CA VAL A 22 -5.26 4.05 9.10
C VAL A 22 -4.93 3.74 7.64
N MET A 23 -5.43 2.65 7.08
CA MET A 23 -5.24 2.31 5.67
C MET A 23 -5.89 3.35 4.75
N GLY A 24 -7.12 3.78 5.05
CA GLY A 24 -7.85 4.79 4.29
C GLY A 24 -7.14 6.15 4.29
N LEU A 25 -6.69 6.61 5.46
CA LEU A 25 -5.91 7.85 5.58
C LEU A 25 -4.58 7.76 4.84
N GLY A 26 -3.85 6.64 4.99
CA GLY A 26 -2.59 6.42 4.28
C GLY A 26 -2.77 6.49 2.76
N MET A 27 -3.81 5.81 2.23
CA MET A 27 -4.13 5.85 0.81
C MET A 27 -4.57 7.25 0.35
N GLY A 28 -5.40 7.93 1.15
CA GLY A 28 -5.89 9.28 0.89
C GLY A 28 -4.79 10.34 0.84
N LEU A 29 -3.69 10.15 1.57
CA LEU A 29 -2.52 11.04 1.52
C LEU A 29 -1.55 10.65 0.37
N ALA A 30 -1.29 9.36 0.20
CA ALA A 30 -0.32 8.86 -0.78
C ALA A 30 -0.80 9.01 -2.23
N ALA A 31 -2.09 8.78 -2.50
CA ALA A 31 -2.64 8.81 -3.86
C ALA A 31 -2.58 10.19 -4.53
N PRO A 32 -3.04 11.30 -3.91
CA PRO A 32 -2.97 12.63 -4.51
C PRO A 32 -1.55 13.18 -4.56
N SER A 33 -0.73 12.94 -3.52
CA SER A 33 0.67 13.39 -3.52
C SER A 33 1.48 12.74 -4.65
N SER A 34 1.33 11.43 -4.85
CA SER A 34 1.99 10.71 -5.95
C SER A 34 1.48 11.16 -7.32
N ALA A 35 0.18 11.46 -7.46
CA ALA A 35 -0.38 11.96 -8.70
C ALA A 35 0.20 13.34 -9.07
N ASN A 36 0.24 14.25 -8.10
CA ASN A 36 0.76 15.61 -8.29
C ASN A 36 2.27 15.60 -8.58
N ALA A 37 3.03 14.76 -7.89
CA ALA A 37 4.46 14.58 -8.15
C ALA A 37 4.73 14.06 -9.57
N GLY A 38 3.95 13.06 -10.02
CA GLY A 38 4.10 12.50 -11.37
C GLY A 38 3.83 13.51 -12.49
N MET A 39 2.83 14.37 -12.33
CA MET A 39 2.51 15.41 -13.32
C MET A 39 3.62 16.47 -13.41
N HIS A 40 4.24 16.83 -12.28
CA HIS A 40 5.32 17.79 -12.29
C HIS A 40 6.64 17.22 -12.83
N LEU A 41 6.90 15.92 -12.69
CA LEU A 41 8.15 15.30 -13.14
C LEU A 41 8.35 15.37 -14.67
N VAL A 42 7.30 15.15 -15.45
CA VAL A 42 7.37 15.18 -16.93
C VAL A 42 6.05 15.72 -17.49
N PRO A 43 5.83 17.04 -17.47
CA PRO A 43 4.54 17.64 -17.83
C PRO A 43 4.14 17.34 -19.27
N GLU A 44 5.08 17.31 -20.23
CA GLU A 44 4.79 16.92 -21.62
C GLU A 44 4.30 15.47 -21.78
N HIS A 45 4.55 14.61 -20.79
CA HIS A 45 4.21 13.19 -20.82
C HIS A 45 3.29 12.78 -19.66
N ALA A 46 2.55 13.74 -19.09
CA ALA A 46 1.65 13.51 -17.96
C ALA A 46 0.66 12.34 -18.19
N ALA A 47 0.13 12.19 -19.41
CA ALA A 47 -0.75 11.08 -19.77
C ALA A 47 -0.05 9.72 -19.69
N ALA A 48 1.18 9.61 -20.22
CA ALA A 48 1.97 8.37 -20.18
C ALA A 48 2.39 8.01 -18.75
N VAL A 49 2.83 9.00 -17.95
CA VAL A 49 3.19 8.80 -16.53
C VAL A 49 1.96 8.37 -15.72
N SER A 50 0.81 8.98 -15.95
CA SER A 50 -0.45 8.57 -15.32
C SER A 50 -0.83 7.14 -15.68
N GLY A 51 -0.72 6.78 -16.97
CA GLY A 51 -0.97 5.41 -17.46
C GLY A 51 -0.04 4.38 -16.81
N LEU A 52 1.26 4.68 -16.74
CA LEU A 52 2.25 3.80 -16.12
C LEU A 52 1.98 3.61 -14.61
N ARG A 53 1.61 4.68 -13.90
CA ARG A 53 1.23 4.61 -12.48
C ARG A 53 -0.02 3.75 -12.26
N VAL A 54 -1.01 3.85 -13.15
CA VAL A 54 -2.21 3.00 -13.11
C VAL A 54 -1.84 1.55 -13.37
N LEU A 55 -0.99 1.28 -14.37
CA LEU A 55 -0.51 -0.06 -14.70
C LEU A 55 0.18 -0.71 -13.48
N PHE A 56 1.14 -0.03 -12.84
CA PHE A 56 1.82 -0.56 -11.66
C PHE A 56 0.86 -0.80 -10.49
N ARG A 57 -0.11 0.11 -10.25
CA ARG A 57 -1.11 -0.08 -9.21
C ARG A 57 -1.98 -1.31 -9.47
N GLN A 58 -2.40 -1.51 -10.71
CA GLN A 58 -3.26 -2.64 -11.08
C GLN A 58 -2.49 -3.96 -11.04
N ALA A 59 -1.26 -3.99 -11.58
CA ALA A 59 -0.39 -5.16 -11.53
C ALA A 59 -0.07 -5.55 -10.07
N GLY A 60 0.28 -4.57 -9.23
CA GLY A 60 0.52 -4.78 -7.80
C GLY A 60 -0.71 -5.32 -7.07
N ALA A 61 -1.91 -4.79 -7.37
CA ALA A 61 -3.16 -5.29 -6.80
C ALA A 61 -3.45 -6.75 -7.19
N ILE A 62 -3.25 -7.09 -8.47
CA ILE A 62 -3.41 -8.47 -8.96
C ILE A 62 -2.45 -9.40 -8.23
N VAL A 63 -1.16 -9.08 -8.19
CA VAL A 63 -0.14 -9.90 -7.50
C VAL A 63 -0.48 -10.07 -6.02
N ALA A 64 -0.83 -8.99 -5.32
CA ALA A 64 -1.18 -9.04 -3.91
C ALA A 64 -2.39 -9.94 -3.66
N VAL A 65 -3.51 -9.72 -4.38
CA VAL A 65 -4.72 -10.54 -4.20
C VAL A 65 -4.43 -12.00 -4.54
N SER A 66 -3.78 -12.29 -5.67
CA SER A 66 -3.47 -13.67 -6.06
C SER A 66 -2.61 -14.40 -5.04
N VAL A 67 -1.54 -13.78 -4.54
CA VAL A 67 -0.64 -14.40 -3.55
C VAL A 67 -1.34 -14.58 -2.21
N VAL A 68 -2.02 -13.55 -1.71
CA VAL A 68 -2.72 -13.62 -0.41
C VAL A 68 -3.80 -14.71 -0.47
N THR A 69 -4.59 -14.75 -1.55
CA THR A 69 -5.62 -15.77 -1.73
C THR A 69 -5.02 -17.17 -1.81
N ALA A 70 -3.94 -17.36 -2.58
CA ALA A 70 -3.30 -18.67 -2.72
C ALA A 70 -2.70 -19.18 -1.41
N VAL A 71 -2.08 -18.31 -0.60
CA VAL A 71 -1.52 -18.70 0.70
C VAL A 71 -2.64 -19.01 1.69
N THR A 72 -3.69 -18.20 1.74
CA THR A 72 -4.80 -18.38 2.68
C THR A 72 -5.67 -19.58 2.33
N SER A 73 -5.83 -19.94 1.05
CA SER A 73 -6.71 -21.04 0.64
C SER A 73 -6.22 -22.43 1.06
N VAL A 74 -4.91 -22.58 1.29
CA VAL A 74 -4.28 -23.83 1.74
C VAL A 74 -3.85 -23.80 3.20
N ALA A 75 -4.08 -22.68 3.90
CA ALA A 75 -3.63 -22.49 5.28
C ALA A 75 -4.51 -23.26 6.28
N PRO A 76 -3.93 -24.00 7.24
CA PRO A 76 -4.67 -24.66 8.31
C PRO A 76 -5.40 -23.67 9.23
N ASP A 77 -4.79 -22.48 9.44
CA ASP A 77 -5.40 -21.36 10.15
C ASP A 77 -5.39 -20.10 9.26
N PRO A 78 -6.52 -19.79 8.61
CA PRO A 78 -6.66 -18.59 7.78
C PRO A 78 -6.41 -17.28 8.54
N ALA A 79 -6.62 -17.22 9.86
CA ALA A 79 -6.44 -16.00 10.62
C ALA A 79 -4.95 -15.62 10.71
N THR A 80 -4.10 -16.58 11.10
CA THR A 80 -2.65 -16.40 11.15
C THR A 80 -2.07 -16.13 9.75
N ALA A 81 -2.56 -16.82 8.72
CA ALA A 81 -2.12 -16.61 7.34
C ALA A 81 -2.41 -15.18 6.85
N ASN A 82 -3.63 -14.67 7.08
CA ASN A 82 -3.97 -13.28 6.72
C ASN A 82 -3.17 -12.26 7.53
N ALA A 83 -2.93 -12.50 8.82
CA ALA A 83 -2.11 -11.60 9.65
C ALA A 83 -0.67 -11.50 9.11
N ALA A 84 -0.06 -12.63 8.74
CA ALA A 84 1.26 -12.66 8.13
C ALA A 84 1.27 -11.96 6.75
N ALA A 85 0.23 -12.15 5.95
CA ALA A 85 0.10 -11.52 4.65
C ALA A 85 0.01 -9.99 4.76
N PHE A 86 -0.82 -9.48 5.68
CA PHE A 86 -0.89 -8.04 5.96
C PHE A 86 0.41 -7.46 6.52
N LEU A 87 1.15 -8.24 7.32
CA LEU A 87 2.48 -7.85 7.78
C LEU A 87 3.45 -7.74 6.60
N GLY A 88 3.44 -8.72 5.69
CA GLY A 88 4.26 -8.69 4.47
C GLY A 88 3.95 -7.49 3.59
N LEU A 89 2.67 -7.17 3.36
CA LEU A 89 2.26 -5.96 2.64
C LEU A 89 2.71 -4.68 3.33
N ALA A 90 2.63 -4.61 4.66
CA ALA A 90 3.12 -3.47 5.43
C ALA A 90 4.63 -3.28 5.29
N VAL A 91 5.41 -4.36 5.32
CA VAL A 91 6.86 -4.32 5.08
C VAL A 91 7.18 -3.85 3.66
N THR A 92 6.50 -4.40 2.65
CA THR A 92 6.66 -3.97 1.25
C THR A 92 6.38 -2.48 1.09
N MET A 93 5.33 -1.96 1.73
CA MET A 93 5.02 -0.54 1.73
C MET A 93 6.11 0.29 2.42
N ALA A 94 6.63 -0.15 3.57
CA ALA A 94 7.71 0.53 4.27
C ALA A 94 8.99 0.59 3.41
N VAL A 95 9.33 -0.50 2.71
CA VAL A 95 10.44 -0.53 1.74
C VAL A 95 10.18 0.44 0.58
N ALA A 96 8.98 0.45 0.01
CA ALA A 96 8.62 1.39 -1.07
C ALA A 96 8.77 2.86 -0.63
N VAL A 97 8.33 3.19 0.59
CA VAL A 97 8.52 4.53 1.18
C VAL A 97 10.01 4.84 1.36
N ALA A 98 10.79 3.91 1.90
CA ALA A 98 12.23 4.08 2.08
C ALA A 98 12.96 4.31 0.74
N LEU A 99 12.56 3.61 -0.31
CA LEU A 99 13.09 3.83 -1.67
C LEU A 99 12.67 5.19 -2.22
N ALA A 100 11.42 5.60 -2.01
CA ALA A 100 10.93 6.90 -2.47
C ALA A 100 11.67 8.08 -1.81
N VAL A 101 11.98 7.99 -0.51
CA VAL A 101 12.75 9.02 0.22
C VAL A 101 14.18 9.17 -0.31
N ARG A 102 14.74 8.12 -0.93
CA ARG A 102 16.08 8.18 -1.54
C ARG A 102 16.10 8.86 -2.92
N ILE A 103 14.95 9.10 -3.54
CA ILE A 103 14.89 9.77 -4.84
C ILE A 103 15.35 11.23 -4.65
N PRO A 104 16.45 11.66 -5.29
CA PRO A 104 16.94 13.02 -5.14
C PRO A 104 15.88 14.03 -5.57
N ASN A 105 15.59 14.99 -4.69
CA ASN A 105 14.68 16.08 -5.01
C ASN A 105 15.36 16.97 -6.07
N GLN A 106 14.93 16.92 -7.33
CA GLN A 106 15.34 17.86 -8.39
C GLN A 106 14.67 19.24 -8.18
N ARG A 107 14.65 19.76 -6.94
CA ARG A 107 14.16 21.11 -6.66
C ARG A 107 15.12 22.10 -7.33
N GLY A 108 14.77 22.63 -8.50
CA GLY A 108 15.51 23.73 -9.14
C GLY A 108 16.06 23.47 -10.54
N ARG A 109 15.66 22.39 -11.23
CA ARG A 109 15.91 22.22 -12.69
C ARG A 109 14.61 22.29 -13.51
N TRP A 110 13.68 23.11 -13.04
CA TRP A 110 12.45 23.49 -13.73
C TRP A 110 12.68 24.81 -14.45
#